data_AF-A0A8B8L1A7-F1
#
_entry.id   AF-A0A8B8L1A7-F1
#
_cell.length_a   1.000
_cell.length_b   1.000
_cell.length_c   1.000
_cell.angle_alpha   90.00
_cell.angle_beta   90.00
_cell.angle_gamma   90.00
#
_symmetry.space_group_name_H-M   'P 1'
#
loop_
_entity.id
_entity.type
_entity.pdbx_description
1 polymer ?
#
loop_
_entity_poly.entity_id
_entity_poly.type
_entity_poly.pdbx_seq_one_letter_code
_entity_poly.pdbx_strand_id
1 'polypeptide(L)'
;MINLVILQGLQDKIELVPIDLLNRPAWYKEKVYPENKVPSLEHNGKVLGESLDLIKYIDDNFEGPSLVPSDPAKKKVGEQLISHVDTFTKDLYSSLKGDPIQQASPAFDYLENALGKFDDRPFFLGQFSWVDIAYIPFVERFQLVFSDVFKNDITEGRPKLAAWIEEVNKIGAYTQTRADPKEIVDIFKKRFLAQQ
;
A
#
# COMPACT_ATOMS: atom_id res chain seq x y z
N MET A 1 -2.18 -6.43 -4.73
CA MET A 1 -2.89 -7.72 -4.81
C MET A 1 -2.03 -8.88 -4.36
N ILE A 2 -0.78 -9.04 -4.82
CA ILE A 2 0.15 -10.04 -4.26
C ILE A 2 0.22 -9.91 -2.72
N ASN A 3 0.38 -8.69 -2.21
CA ASN A 3 0.36 -8.41 -0.76
C ASN A 3 -0.90 -8.95 -0.09
N LEU A 4 -2.07 -8.69 -0.68
CA LEU A 4 -3.36 -9.06 -0.13
C LEU A 4 -3.61 -10.58 -0.16
N VAL A 5 -3.27 -11.26 -1.26
CA VAL A 5 -3.45 -12.72 -1.41
C VAL A 5 -2.57 -13.47 -0.41
N ILE A 6 -1.32 -13.05 -0.25
CA ILE A 6 -0.40 -13.68 0.71
C ILE A 6 -0.81 -13.36 2.15
N LEU A 7 -1.22 -12.12 2.44
CA LEU A 7 -1.71 -11.70 3.76
C LEU A 7 -2.96 -12.47 4.21
N GLN A 8 -3.84 -12.82 3.27
CA GLN A 8 -5.08 -13.53 3.56
C GLN A 8 -4.93 -15.06 3.52
N GLY A 9 -3.74 -15.59 3.22
CA GLY A 9 -3.55 -17.05 3.12
C GLY A 9 -4.27 -17.67 1.93
N LEU A 10 -4.47 -16.91 0.85
CA LEU A 10 -5.28 -17.30 -0.32
C LEU A 10 -4.44 -17.86 -1.47
N GLN A 11 -3.18 -18.24 -1.23
CA GLN A 11 -2.25 -18.71 -2.26
C GLN A 11 -2.77 -19.98 -2.98
N ASP A 12 -3.53 -20.83 -2.29
CA ASP A 12 -4.13 -22.03 -2.88
C ASP A 12 -5.48 -21.77 -3.56
N LYS A 13 -6.06 -20.57 -3.35
CA LYS A 13 -7.39 -20.18 -3.85
C LYS A 13 -7.33 -19.16 -4.99
N ILE A 14 -6.26 -18.38 -5.08
CA ILE A 14 -6.08 -17.31 -6.07
C ILE A 14 -4.77 -17.53 -6.80
N GLU A 15 -4.87 -17.80 -8.10
CA GLU A 15 -3.70 -17.89 -8.98
C GLU A 15 -3.11 -16.49 -9.22
N LEU A 16 -1.81 -16.34 -9.00
CA LEU A 16 -1.09 -15.09 -9.26
C LEU A 16 -0.46 -15.11 -10.66
N VAL A 17 -0.95 -14.25 -11.55
CA VAL A 17 -0.40 -14.07 -12.89
C VAL A 17 0.43 -12.78 -12.93
N PRO A 18 1.78 -12.84 -13.00
CA PRO A 18 2.61 -11.64 -13.04
C PRO A 18 2.47 -10.91 -14.38
N ILE A 19 2.35 -9.58 -14.31
CA ILE A 19 2.26 -8.69 -15.47
C ILE A 19 3.43 -7.71 -15.44
N ASP A 20 4.32 -7.81 -16.43
CA ASP A 20 5.39 -6.82 -16.63
C ASP A 20 4.77 -5.47 -17.04
N LEU A 21 5.00 -4.44 -16.24
CA LEU A 21 4.43 -3.12 -16.49
C LEU A 21 5.14 -2.32 -17.57
N LEU A 22 6.40 -2.64 -17.88
CA LEU A 22 7.20 -2.05 -18.95
C LEU A 22 6.92 -2.73 -20.29
N ASN A 23 6.62 -4.02 -20.27
CA ASN A 23 6.29 -4.83 -21.45
C ASN A 23 4.98 -5.60 -21.25
N ARG A 24 3.88 -4.85 -21.12
CA ARG A 24 2.57 -5.43 -20.79
C ARG A 24 2.04 -6.27 -21.96
N PRO A 25 1.66 -7.54 -21.74
CA PRO A 25 1.21 -8.39 -22.83
C PRO A 25 -0.13 -7.92 -23.39
N ALA A 26 -0.27 -7.91 -24.72
CA ALA A 26 -1.46 -7.42 -25.42
C ALA A 26 -2.74 -8.15 -24.99
N TRP A 27 -2.65 -9.46 -24.74
CA TRP A 27 -3.79 -10.28 -24.32
C TRP A 27 -4.43 -9.79 -23.02
N TYR A 28 -3.68 -9.16 -22.12
CA TYR A 28 -4.22 -8.70 -20.84
C TYR A 28 -5.28 -7.62 -21.06
N LYS A 29 -4.97 -6.61 -21.89
CA LYS A 29 -5.92 -5.57 -22.26
C LYS A 29 -7.07 -6.11 -23.11
N GLU A 30 -6.76 -6.99 -24.07
CA GLU A 30 -7.74 -7.44 -25.06
C GLU A 30 -8.73 -8.45 -24.51
N LYS A 31 -8.33 -9.28 -23.55
CA LYS A 31 -9.09 -10.46 -23.12
C LYS A 31 -9.43 -10.50 -21.64
N VAL A 32 -8.69 -9.78 -20.78
CA VAL A 32 -8.86 -9.86 -19.33
C VAL A 32 -9.38 -8.55 -18.76
N TYR A 33 -8.60 -7.47 -18.83
CA TYR A 33 -8.96 -6.19 -18.21
C TYR A 33 -8.72 -5.00 -19.16
N PRO A 34 -9.78 -4.52 -19.86
CA PRO A 34 -9.68 -3.46 -20.88
C PRO A 34 -9.04 -2.14 -20.42
N GLU A 35 -9.20 -1.79 -19.15
CA GLU A 35 -8.61 -0.64 -18.47
C GLU A 35 -7.08 -0.74 -18.43
N ASN A 36 -6.53 -1.96 -18.62
CA ASN A 36 -5.12 -2.25 -18.75
C ASN A 36 -4.28 -1.77 -17.55
N LYS A 37 -4.89 -1.74 -16.35
CA LYS A 37 -4.24 -1.42 -15.07
C LYS A 37 -4.03 -2.70 -14.27
N VAL A 38 -3.13 -2.64 -13.29
CA VAL A 38 -3.00 -3.68 -12.26
C VAL A 38 -3.16 -3.05 -10.88
N PRO A 39 -3.62 -3.82 -9.88
CA PRO A 39 -4.13 -5.18 -10.00
C PRO A 39 -5.54 -5.26 -10.62
N SER A 40 -5.88 -6.45 -11.15
CA SER A 40 -7.25 -6.89 -11.41
C SER A 40 -7.45 -8.31 -10.88
N LEU A 41 -8.68 -8.68 -10.54
CA LEU A 41 -9.07 -10.00 -10.04
C LEU A 41 -10.17 -10.57 -10.92
N GLU A 42 -9.97 -11.77 -11.44
CA GLU A 42 -11.03 -12.56 -12.07
C GLU A 42 -11.64 -13.52 -11.04
N HIS A 43 -12.94 -13.37 -10.77
CA HIS A 43 -13.66 -14.27 -9.86
C HIS A 43 -15.14 -14.36 -10.28
N ASN A 44 -15.71 -15.57 -10.26
CA ASN A 44 -17.10 -15.84 -10.65
C ASN A 44 -17.48 -15.27 -12.04
N GLY A 45 -16.57 -15.41 -13.01
CA GLY A 45 -16.77 -14.95 -14.39
C GLY A 45 -16.80 -13.43 -14.56
N LYS A 46 -16.32 -12.67 -13.56
CA LYS A 46 -16.20 -11.21 -13.59
C LYS A 46 -14.76 -10.80 -13.35
N VAL A 47 -14.33 -9.76 -14.05
CA VAL A 47 -13.04 -9.10 -13.80
C VAL A 47 -13.29 -7.80 -13.04
N LEU A 48 -12.62 -7.67 -11.90
CA LEU A 48 -12.71 -6.55 -10.98
C LEU A 48 -11.37 -5.81 -10.96
N GLY A 49 -11.40 -4.49 -10.91
CA GLY A 49 -10.22 -3.66 -10.71
C GLY A 49 -10.33 -2.80 -9.47
N GLU A 50 -9.50 -1.76 -9.42
CA GLU A 50 -9.39 -0.80 -8.32
C GLU A 50 -8.93 -1.44 -6.99
N SER A 51 -7.67 -1.19 -6.64
CA SER A 51 -6.99 -1.95 -5.57
C SER A 51 -7.68 -1.90 -4.20
N LEU A 52 -8.35 -0.80 -3.85
CA LEU A 52 -9.07 -0.64 -2.59
C LEU A 52 -10.38 -1.42 -2.56
N ASP A 53 -11.10 -1.46 -3.69
CA ASP A 53 -12.32 -2.26 -3.83
C ASP A 53 -12.00 -3.75 -3.79
N LEU A 54 -10.86 -4.15 -4.37
CA LEU A 54 -10.37 -5.51 -4.32
C LEU A 54 -10.02 -5.98 -2.90
N ILE A 55 -9.53 -5.08 -2.03
CA ILE A 55 -9.31 -5.41 -0.61
C ILE A 55 -10.62 -5.77 0.07
N LYS A 56 -11.66 -4.94 -0.10
CA LYS A 56 -13.01 -5.21 0.45
C LYS A 56 -13.60 -6.48 -0.14
N TYR A 57 -13.52 -6.63 -1.46
CA TYR A 57 -14.07 -7.79 -2.16
C TYR A 57 -13.48 -9.10 -1.64
N ILE A 58 -12.17 -9.13 -1.41
CA ILE A 58 -11.50 -10.31 -0.85
C ILE A 58 -11.96 -10.59 0.58
N ASP A 59 -12.06 -9.56 1.43
CA ASP A 59 -12.57 -9.70 2.81
C ASP A 59 -14.01 -10.24 2.86
N ASP A 60 -14.86 -9.81 1.91
CA ASP A 60 -16.27 -10.19 1.86
C ASP A 60 -16.53 -11.57 1.24
N ASN A 61 -15.65 -12.05 0.34
CA ASN A 61 -15.93 -13.23 -0.51
C ASN A 61 -15.00 -14.43 -0.24
N PHE A 62 -13.93 -14.26 0.53
CA PHE A 62 -13.00 -15.33 0.84
C PHE A 62 -12.89 -15.51 2.36
N GLU A 63 -12.71 -16.75 2.80
CA GLU A 63 -12.41 -17.05 4.19
C GLU A 63 -11.01 -16.54 4.55
N GLY A 64 -10.88 -15.93 5.72
CA GLY A 64 -9.61 -15.40 6.20
C GLY A 64 -9.80 -14.54 7.46
N PRO A 65 -8.70 -14.05 8.06
CA PRO A 65 -8.78 -13.07 9.12
C PRO A 65 -9.39 -11.76 8.58
N SER A 66 -10.47 -11.31 9.20
CA SER A 66 -11.17 -10.10 8.76
C SER A 66 -10.26 -8.87 8.85
N LEU A 67 -10.23 -8.10 7.77
CA LEU A 67 -9.45 -6.88 7.60
C LEU A 67 -10.24 -5.62 7.95
N VAL A 68 -11.56 -5.72 7.99
CA VAL A 68 -12.46 -4.62 8.34
C VAL A 68 -13.00 -4.84 9.76
N PRO A 69 -12.69 -3.96 10.72
CA PRO A 69 -13.19 -4.13 12.08
C PRO A 69 -14.71 -4.03 12.16
N SER A 70 -15.32 -4.85 13.02
CA SER A 70 -16.76 -4.84 13.29
C SER A 70 -17.21 -3.64 14.12
N ASP A 71 -16.30 -3.02 14.89
CA ASP A 71 -16.55 -1.83 15.67
C ASP A 71 -16.92 -0.63 14.76
N PRO A 72 -18.11 -0.01 14.93
CA PRO A 72 -18.56 1.08 14.05
C PRO A 72 -17.66 2.32 14.08
N ALA A 73 -17.02 2.64 15.21
CA ALA A 73 -16.13 3.79 15.32
C ALA A 73 -14.82 3.52 14.59
N LYS A 74 -14.23 2.33 14.74
CA LYS A 74 -13.05 1.90 13.98
C LYS A 74 -13.36 1.86 12.48
N LYS A 75 -14.52 1.34 12.08
CA LYS A 75 -14.95 1.31 10.67
C LYS A 75 -15.04 2.71 10.06
N LYS A 76 -15.70 3.65 10.74
CA LYS A 76 -15.81 5.05 10.28
C LYS A 76 -14.45 5.71 10.11
N VAL A 77 -13.53 5.51 11.05
CA VAL A 77 -12.15 6.02 10.94
C VAL A 77 -11.42 5.35 9.78
N GLY A 78 -11.58 4.03 9.62
CA GLY A 78 -10.99 3.29 8.52
C GLY A 78 -11.46 3.81 7.16
N GLU A 79 -12.75 4.03 6.97
CA GLU A 79 -13.31 4.61 5.74
C GLU A 79 -12.75 6.00 5.45
N GLN A 80 -12.59 6.85 6.47
CA GLN A 80 -11.95 8.16 6.32
C GLN A 80 -10.49 8.05 5.86
N LEU A 81 -9.71 7.15 6.47
CA LEU A 81 -8.31 6.92 6.10
C LEU A 81 -8.21 6.34 4.68
N ILE A 82 -9.03 5.35 4.34
CA ILE A 82 -9.08 4.78 2.98
C ILE A 82 -9.39 5.86 1.94
N SER A 83 -10.33 6.76 2.22
CA SER A 83 -10.65 7.88 1.31
C SER A 83 -9.50 8.88 1.11
N HIS A 84 -8.52 8.90 2.02
CA HIS A 84 -7.36 9.78 1.96
C HIS A 84 -6.16 9.16 1.22
N VAL A 85 -6.18 7.85 0.93
CA VAL A 85 -5.05 7.14 0.28
C VAL A 85 -4.65 7.80 -1.06
N ASP A 86 -5.62 8.19 -1.88
CA ASP A 86 -5.34 8.83 -3.17
C ASP A 86 -4.69 10.21 -3.02
N THR A 87 -5.07 10.96 -1.99
CA THR A 87 -4.46 12.26 -1.68
C THR A 87 -3.04 12.06 -1.17
N PHE A 88 -2.86 11.17 -0.18
CA PHE A 88 -1.55 10.81 0.36
C PHE A 88 -0.56 10.39 -0.74
N THR A 89 -0.97 9.48 -1.62
CA THR A 89 -0.11 8.98 -2.70
C THR A 89 0.20 10.07 -3.72
N LYS A 90 -0.80 10.86 -4.13
CA LYS A 90 -0.61 11.99 -5.04
C LYS A 90 0.40 13.00 -4.48
N ASP A 91 0.27 13.35 -3.21
CA ASP A 91 1.14 14.34 -2.55
C ASP A 91 2.58 13.82 -2.48
N LEU A 92 2.77 12.55 -2.07
CA LEU A 92 4.07 11.90 -2.06
C LEU A 92 4.73 11.89 -3.45
N TYR A 93 4.04 11.46 -4.50
CA TYR A 93 4.61 11.48 -5.85
C TYR A 93 4.86 12.88 -6.39
N SER A 94 4.03 13.86 -6.03
CA SER A 94 4.21 15.25 -6.46
C SER A 94 5.41 15.90 -5.77
N SER A 95 5.70 15.54 -4.52
CA SER A 95 6.86 16.04 -3.76
C SER A 95 8.19 15.80 -4.48
N LEU A 96 8.32 14.69 -5.23
CA LEU A 96 9.54 14.33 -5.96
C LEU A 96 9.91 15.34 -7.06
N LYS A 97 8.99 16.22 -7.47
CA LYS A 97 9.21 17.26 -8.48
C LYS A 97 9.59 18.62 -7.88
N GLY A 98 9.53 18.77 -6.56
CA GLY A 98 9.80 20.02 -5.85
C GLY A 98 10.91 19.82 -4.82
N ASP A 99 10.66 20.29 -3.59
CA ASP A 99 11.45 19.91 -2.41
C ASP A 99 10.83 18.64 -1.80
N PRO A 100 11.41 17.45 -2.01
CA PRO A 100 10.77 16.20 -1.61
C PRO A 100 10.59 16.10 -0.09
N ILE A 101 11.56 16.58 0.68
CA ILE A 101 11.53 16.49 2.14
C ILE A 101 10.44 17.41 2.69
N GLN A 102 10.46 18.69 2.30
CA GLN A 102 9.50 19.67 2.80
C GLN A 102 8.08 19.35 2.33
N GLN A 103 7.90 18.93 1.08
CA GLN A 103 6.57 18.73 0.50
C GLN A 103 5.93 17.38 0.89
N ALA A 104 6.72 16.34 1.19
CA ALA A 104 6.17 15.07 1.68
C ALA A 104 5.87 15.08 3.19
N SER A 105 6.51 15.97 3.96
CA SER A 105 6.36 16.03 5.42
C SER A 105 4.89 16.02 5.88
N PRO A 106 3.98 16.86 5.34
CA PRO A 106 2.59 16.89 5.78
C PRO A 106 1.85 15.55 5.58
N ALA A 107 2.20 14.78 4.54
CA ALA A 107 1.61 13.48 4.28
C ALA A 107 2.03 12.45 5.34
N PHE A 108 3.29 12.48 5.77
CA PHE A 108 3.75 11.62 6.88
C PHE A 108 3.24 12.10 8.24
N ASP A 109 3.12 13.41 8.44
CA ASP A 109 2.52 13.98 9.66
C ASP A 109 1.03 13.61 9.79
N TYR A 110 0.32 13.51 8.67
CA TYR A 110 -1.05 13.00 8.65
C TYR A 110 -1.11 11.55 9.20
N LEU A 111 -0.21 10.67 8.75
CA LEU A 111 -0.16 9.29 9.25
C LEU A 111 0.24 9.23 10.73
N GLU A 112 1.25 10.00 11.13
CA GLU A 112 1.64 10.12 12.54
C GLU A 112 0.45 10.52 13.41
N ASN A 113 -0.34 11.52 12.99
CA ASN A 113 -1.52 11.97 13.73
C ASN A 113 -2.66 10.94 13.74
N ALA A 114 -2.82 10.18 12.67
CA ALA A 114 -3.83 9.13 12.58
C ALA A 114 -3.49 7.88 13.43
N LEU A 115 -2.21 7.56 13.57
CA LEU A 115 -1.73 6.45 14.39
C LEU A 115 -1.90 6.72 15.88
N GLY A 116 -2.09 5.65 16.65
CA GLY A 116 -2.28 5.72 18.11
C GLY A 116 -3.66 6.20 18.56
N LYS A 117 -4.64 6.27 17.66
CA LYS A 117 -6.03 6.59 18.01
C LYS A 117 -6.75 5.49 18.79
N PHE A 118 -6.26 4.25 18.68
CA PHE A 118 -6.79 3.08 19.38
C PHE A 118 -5.64 2.37 20.09
N ASP A 119 -5.82 2.08 21.39
CA ASP A 119 -4.73 1.70 22.30
C ASP A 119 -4.31 0.22 22.27
N ASP A 120 -4.84 -0.58 21.34
CA ASP A 120 -4.64 -2.03 21.34
C ASP A 120 -3.22 -2.44 20.87
N ARG A 121 -2.83 -2.00 19.67
CA ARG A 121 -1.55 -2.25 18.99
C ARG A 121 -1.24 -1.04 18.09
N PRO A 122 0.00 -0.83 17.65
CA PRO A 122 0.35 0.36 16.86
C PRO A 122 -0.01 0.19 15.38
N PHE A 123 -1.26 -0.16 15.09
CA PHE A 123 -1.90 -0.15 13.78
C PHE A 123 -2.94 0.96 13.71
N PHE A 124 -3.33 1.38 12.50
CA PHE A 124 -4.26 2.52 12.34
C PHE A 124 -5.58 2.34 13.09
N LEU A 125 -6.09 1.10 13.15
CA LEU A 125 -7.34 0.75 13.81
C LEU A 125 -7.13 -0.08 15.10
N GLY A 126 -5.92 -0.03 15.67
CA GLY A 126 -5.51 -0.80 16.84
C GLY A 126 -5.19 -2.27 16.54
N GLN A 127 -5.64 -2.82 15.41
CA GLN A 127 -5.25 -4.13 14.90
C GLN A 127 -4.92 -4.00 13.41
N PHE A 128 -4.12 -4.92 12.87
CA PHE A 128 -3.77 -4.91 11.45
C PHE A 128 -5.03 -5.06 10.61
N SER A 129 -5.18 -4.19 9.63
CA SER A 129 -6.44 -3.99 8.92
C SER A 129 -6.20 -3.60 7.46
N TRP A 130 -7.29 -3.50 6.71
CA TRP A 130 -7.29 -2.98 5.35
C TRP A 130 -6.65 -1.58 5.19
N VAL A 131 -6.65 -0.75 6.24
CA VAL A 131 -6.00 0.56 6.21
C VAL A 131 -4.48 0.40 6.15
N ASP A 132 -3.93 -0.47 6.98
CA ASP A 132 -2.49 -0.73 7.02
C ASP A 132 -2.01 -1.29 5.66
N ILE A 133 -2.79 -2.20 5.08
CA ILE A 133 -2.56 -2.78 3.75
C ILE A 133 -2.56 -1.71 2.65
N ALA A 134 -3.45 -0.72 2.73
CA ALA A 134 -3.56 0.34 1.73
C ALA A 134 -2.35 1.30 1.76
N TYR A 135 -1.82 1.60 2.95
CA TYR A 135 -0.73 2.58 3.12
C TYR A 135 0.68 1.97 3.02
N ILE A 136 0.91 0.76 3.55
CA ILE A 136 2.26 0.21 3.68
C ILE A 136 3.06 0.13 2.37
N PRO A 137 2.49 -0.24 1.20
CA PRO A 137 3.28 -0.33 -0.02
C PRO A 137 3.86 1.01 -0.46
N PHE A 138 3.22 2.12 -0.09
CA PHE A 138 3.70 3.46 -0.41
C PHE A 138 4.70 3.96 0.62
N VAL A 139 4.41 3.77 1.91
CA VAL A 139 5.34 4.16 2.98
C VAL A 139 6.66 3.42 2.84
N GLU A 140 6.65 2.11 2.57
CA GLU A 140 7.87 1.32 2.34
C GLU A 140 8.72 1.89 1.20
N ARG A 141 8.11 2.13 0.03
CA ARG A 141 8.83 2.65 -1.15
C ARG A 141 9.44 4.02 -0.87
N PHE A 142 8.67 4.91 -0.25
CA PHE A 142 9.14 6.26 0.05
C PHE A 142 10.18 6.27 1.17
N GLN A 143 10.10 5.38 2.17
CA GLN A 143 11.15 5.21 3.18
C GLN A 143 12.48 4.86 2.52
N LEU A 144 12.48 3.89 1.59
CA LEU A 144 13.68 3.48 0.86
C LEU A 144 14.25 4.63 0.01
N VAL A 145 13.40 5.30 -0.76
CA VAL A 145 13.81 6.39 -1.65
C VAL A 145 14.33 7.59 -0.86
N PHE A 146 13.66 7.98 0.22
CA PHE A 146 14.08 9.11 1.04
C PHE A 146 15.41 8.84 1.75
N SER A 147 15.59 7.62 2.27
CA SER A 147 16.84 7.22 2.89
C SER A 147 18.00 7.15 1.88
N ASP A 148 17.82 6.49 0.73
CA ASP A 148 18.89 6.31 -0.26
C ASP A 148 19.23 7.59 -1.01
N VAL A 149 18.22 8.31 -1.48
CA VAL A 149 18.40 9.43 -2.41
C VAL A 149 18.53 10.76 -1.69
N PHE A 150 17.59 11.04 -0.78
CA PHE A 150 17.49 12.35 -0.12
C PHE A 150 18.20 12.40 1.23
N LYS A 151 18.77 11.28 1.68
CA LYS A 151 19.44 11.12 2.99
C LYS A 151 18.56 11.60 4.15
N ASN A 152 17.25 11.34 4.05
CA ASN A 152 16.25 11.73 5.02
C ASN A 152 15.54 10.51 5.60
N ASP A 153 15.36 10.51 6.92
CA ASP A 153 14.56 9.52 7.63
C ASP A 153 13.13 10.05 7.80
N ILE A 154 12.17 9.41 7.13
CA ILE A 154 10.75 9.80 7.20
C ILE A 154 10.16 9.60 8.61
N THR A 155 10.84 8.85 9.48
CA THR A 155 10.40 8.58 10.85
C THR A 155 10.92 9.58 11.87
N GLU A 156 11.84 10.48 11.47
CA GLU A 156 12.34 11.54 12.36
C GLU A 156 11.18 12.46 12.79
N GLY A 157 10.99 12.59 14.11
CA GLY A 157 9.85 13.30 14.70
C GLY A 157 8.51 12.57 14.62
N ARG A 158 8.46 11.32 14.13
CA ARG A 158 7.24 10.52 13.94
C ARG A 158 7.34 9.14 14.60
N PRO A 159 7.35 9.08 15.95
CA PRO A 159 7.57 7.84 16.67
C PRO A 159 6.45 6.81 16.47
N LYS A 160 5.19 7.23 16.24
CA LYS A 160 4.10 6.28 15.99
C LYS A 160 4.21 5.67 14.60
N LEU A 161 4.62 6.45 13.60
CA LEU A 161 4.95 5.95 12.27
C LEU A 161 6.11 4.95 12.34
N ALA A 162 7.16 5.24 13.11
CA ALA A 162 8.28 4.32 13.32
C ALA A 162 7.81 2.97 13.91
N ALA A 163 7.01 3.02 14.99
CA ALA A 163 6.46 1.84 15.64
C ALA A 163 5.54 1.03 14.71
N TRP A 164 4.72 1.71 13.90
CA TRP A 164 3.86 1.07 12.92
C TRP A 164 4.67 0.34 11.84
N ILE A 165 5.71 0.97 11.28
CA ILE A 165 6.61 0.32 10.30
C ILE A 165 7.26 -0.91 10.92
N GLU A 166 7.73 -0.82 12.17
CA GLU A 166 8.35 -1.94 12.88
C GLU A 166 7.38 -3.13 13.04
N GLU A 167 6.14 -2.87 13.49
CA GLU A 167 5.15 -3.92 13.71
C GLU A 167 4.63 -4.53 12.40
N VAL A 168 4.45 -3.74 11.34
CA VAL A 168 4.07 -4.29 10.03
C VAL A 168 5.19 -5.21 9.48
N ASN A 169 6.46 -4.86 9.69
CA ASN A 169 7.59 -5.71 9.30
C ASN A 169 7.69 -7.03 10.08
N LYS A 170 6.97 -7.20 11.19
CA LYS A 170 6.88 -8.48 11.92
C LYS A 170 5.84 -9.44 11.31
N ILE A 171 5.02 -8.97 10.36
CA ILE A 171 4.00 -9.78 9.70
C ILE A 171 4.65 -10.60 8.59
N GLY A 172 4.88 -11.89 8.84
CA GLY A 172 5.60 -12.78 7.92
C GLY A 172 4.97 -12.90 6.51
N ALA A 173 3.67 -12.68 6.39
CA ALA A 173 2.99 -12.64 5.09
C ALA A 173 3.26 -11.33 4.31
N TYR A 174 3.41 -10.19 5.00
CA TYR A 174 3.80 -8.94 4.35
C TYR A 174 5.26 -9.01 3.86
N THR A 175 6.17 -9.55 4.66
CA THR A 175 7.61 -9.59 4.30
C THR A 175 7.90 -10.36 3.02
N GLN A 176 7.07 -11.36 2.68
CA GLN A 176 7.17 -12.13 1.43
C GLN A 176 6.81 -11.31 0.18
N THR A 177 6.23 -10.13 0.35
CA THR A 177 5.65 -9.32 -0.74
C THR A 177 6.52 -8.12 -1.10
N ARG A 178 7.60 -7.92 -0.34
CA ARG A 178 8.52 -6.80 -0.50
C ARG A 178 9.31 -6.95 -1.79
N ALA A 179 9.37 -5.87 -2.55
CA ALA A 179 10.22 -5.79 -3.73
C ALA A 179 11.69 -5.60 -3.31
N ASP A 180 12.61 -5.90 -4.22
CA ASP A 180 14.03 -5.62 -3.99
C ASP A 180 14.25 -4.11 -3.74
N PRO A 181 14.88 -3.72 -2.61
CA PRO A 181 15.04 -2.31 -2.28
C PRO A 181 15.81 -1.51 -3.35
N LYS A 182 16.81 -2.12 -3.98
CA LYS A 182 17.62 -1.46 -5.01
C LYS A 182 16.79 -1.27 -6.27
N GLU A 183 16.02 -2.27 -6.67
CA GLU A 183 15.11 -2.15 -7.83
C GLU A 183 14.10 -1.02 -7.65
N ILE A 184 13.51 -0.87 -6.46
CA ILE A 184 12.59 0.24 -6.15
C ILE A 184 13.28 1.59 -6.32
N VAL A 185 14.46 1.76 -5.73
CA VAL A 185 15.23 3.01 -5.82
C VAL A 185 15.60 3.31 -7.28
N ASP A 186 16.06 2.32 -8.03
CA ASP A 186 16.45 2.48 -9.44
C ASP A 186 15.26 2.87 -10.32
N ILE A 187 14.08 2.28 -10.10
CA ILE A 187 12.83 2.65 -10.77
C ILE A 187 12.48 4.11 -10.48
N PHE A 188 12.55 4.52 -9.21
CA PHE A 188 12.22 5.90 -8.83
C PHE A 188 13.20 6.91 -9.42
N LYS A 189 14.51 6.62 -9.36
CA LYS A 189 15.55 7.42 -10.01
C LYS A 189 15.25 7.59 -11.50
N LYS A 190 15.03 6.49 -12.22
CA LYS A 190 14.76 6.49 -13.66
C LYS A 190 13.47 7.25 -14.03
N ARG A 191 12.41 7.10 -13.23
CA ARG A 191 11.07 7.57 -13.60
C ARG A 191 10.77 8.99 -13.14
N PHE A 192 11.32 9.42 -12.00
CA PHE A 192 10.95 10.67 -11.36
C PHE A 192 12.11 11.65 -11.22
N LEU A 193 13.37 11.17 -11.23
CA LEU A 193 14.55 11.99 -10.92
C LEU A 193 15.52 12.14 -12.10
N ALA A 194 15.47 11.27 -13.10
CA ALA A 194 16.37 11.29 -14.26
C ALA A 194 16.14 12.47 -15.23
N GLN A 195 15.23 13.39 -14.92
CA GLN A 195 14.93 14.60 -15.70
C GLN A 195 15.31 15.90 -14.97
N GLN A 196 16.02 15.82 -13.84
CA GLN A 196 16.58 16.98 -13.14
C GLN A 196 18.03 17.26 -13.57
#